data_AF-A0A814P0Y1-F1
#
_entry.id   AF-A0A814P0Y1-F1
#
_cell.length_a   1.000
_cell.length_b   1.000
_cell.length_c   1.000
_cell.angle_alpha   90.00
_cell.angle_beta   90.00
_cell.angle_gamma   90.00
#
_symmetry.space_group_name_H-M   'P 1'
#
loop_
_entity.id
_entity.type
_entity.pdbx_description
1 polymer ?
#
loop_
_entity_poly.entity_id
_entity_poly.type
_entity_poly.pdbx_seq_one_letter_code
_entity_poly.pdbx_strand_id
1 'polypeptide(L)'
;MPKEEHFERYTPQFPLSNDITDMSEQDTLCKFCGVSYLIHNEIKTLEAKCQKLETELAYHTGKKSRETNLKQTSQNEQTRISDLESINAINTHKLNEMSRKLQLLQDQLEESENAHKKTKSSISKYSSSLRVTHKQIQNIRKEYLLLQDSYSKDIQNWKTYLQTTENTLQKELQTTMTKFTKQTNDQQTETEQYKQQLKYEGKHL
;
A
#
# COMPACT_ATOMS: atom_id res chain seq x y z
N MET A 1 -23.16 -73.29 -79.50
CA MET A 1 -21.88 -73.09 -80.19
C MET A 1 -21.10 -72.02 -79.43
N PRO A 2 -19.92 -72.31 -78.89
CA PRO A 2 -19.05 -71.30 -78.27
C PRO A 2 -18.32 -70.51 -79.35
N LYS A 3 -18.16 -69.19 -79.15
CA LYS A 3 -17.43 -68.29 -80.05
C LYS A 3 -15.94 -68.44 -79.79
N GLU A 4 -15.17 -68.69 -80.84
CA GLU A 4 -13.71 -68.69 -80.79
C GLU A 4 -13.22 -67.24 -80.65
N GLU A 5 -12.53 -66.94 -79.54
CA GLU A 5 -11.81 -65.68 -79.37
C GLU A 5 -10.51 -65.73 -80.18
N HIS A 6 -10.44 -64.92 -81.24
CA HIS A 6 -9.22 -64.68 -81.99
C HIS A 6 -8.26 -63.83 -81.15
N PHE A 7 -7.18 -64.43 -80.66
CA PHE A 7 -6.03 -63.68 -80.19
C PHE A 7 -5.31 -63.07 -81.41
N GLU A 8 -5.33 -61.75 -81.52
CA GLU A 8 -4.47 -61.02 -82.46
C GLU A 8 -3.01 -61.39 -82.19
N ARG A 9 -2.35 -61.99 -83.18
CA ARG A 9 -0.93 -62.30 -83.10
C ARG A 9 -0.17 -60.98 -83.14
N TYR A 10 0.43 -60.63 -82.00
CA TYR A 10 1.31 -59.48 -81.90
C TYR A 10 2.57 -59.70 -82.76
N THR A 11 2.79 -58.83 -83.73
CA THR A 11 4.02 -58.78 -84.52
C THR A 11 4.98 -57.79 -83.86
N PRO A 12 6.18 -58.22 -83.42
CA PRO A 12 7.13 -57.31 -82.78
C PRO A 12 7.52 -56.15 -83.69
N GLN A 13 7.47 -54.92 -83.17
CA GLN A 13 7.88 -53.71 -83.90
C GLN A 13 9.39 -53.69 -84.20
N PHE A 14 10.19 -54.42 -83.44
CA PHE A 14 11.63 -54.54 -83.62
C PHE A 14 12.00 -56.03 -83.68
N PRO A 15 12.07 -56.62 -84.89
CA PRO A 15 12.50 -58.00 -85.06
C PRO A 15 13.99 -58.15 -84.70
N LEU A 16 14.39 -59.36 -84.32
CA LEU A 16 15.78 -59.67 -84.01
C LEU A 16 16.67 -59.48 -85.24
N SER A 17 17.90 -59.04 -85.02
CA SER A 17 18.92 -58.86 -86.06
C SER A 17 19.24 -60.20 -86.74
N ASN A 18 19.51 -60.16 -88.06
CA ASN A 18 19.83 -61.36 -88.85
C ASN A 18 20.94 -62.23 -88.25
N ASP A 19 21.94 -61.60 -87.62
CA ASP A 19 23.06 -62.30 -86.97
C ASP A 19 22.64 -63.25 -85.84
N ILE A 20 21.51 -62.98 -85.17
CA ILE A 20 20.98 -63.80 -84.09
C ILE A 20 20.03 -64.87 -84.66
N THR A 21 19.28 -64.53 -85.69
CA THR A 21 18.32 -65.42 -86.36
C THR A 21 19.00 -66.57 -87.09
N ASP A 22 20.25 -66.37 -87.55
CA ASP A 22 21.07 -67.38 -88.23
C ASP A 22 21.91 -68.26 -87.26
N MET A 23 21.84 -68.01 -85.95
CA MET A 23 22.51 -68.85 -84.94
C MET A 23 21.77 -70.17 -84.71
N SER A 24 22.52 -71.24 -84.40
CA SER A 24 21.91 -72.54 -84.09
C SER A 24 21.09 -72.49 -82.79
N GLU A 25 20.00 -73.27 -82.73
CA GLU A 25 19.16 -73.36 -81.52
C GLU A 25 19.96 -73.85 -80.29
N GLN A 26 21.02 -74.62 -80.48
CA GLN A 26 21.90 -75.08 -79.39
C GLN A 26 22.77 -73.96 -78.80
N ASP A 27 22.97 -72.86 -79.54
CA ASP A 27 23.77 -71.71 -79.12
C ASP A 27 22.91 -70.57 -78.55
N THR A 28 21.63 -70.51 -78.91
CA THR A 28 20.69 -69.44 -78.49
C THR A 28 19.78 -69.84 -77.33
N LEU A 29 19.63 -71.15 -77.06
CA LEU A 29 18.82 -71.70 -75.98
C LEU A 29 19.66 -72.22 -74.82
N CYS A 30 19.15 -72.04 -73.60
CA CYS A 30 19.79 -72.57 -72.40
C CYS A 30 19.67 -74.10 -72.33
N LYS A 31 20.80 -74.79 -72.17
CA LYS A 31 20.90 -76.26 -72.12
C LYS A 31 20.18 -76.91 -70.92
N PHE A 32 19.79 -76.12 -69.91
CA PHE A 32 19.15 -76.62 -68.69
C PHE A 32 17.64 -76.34 -68.61
N CYS A 33 17.16 -75.22 -69.16
CA CYS A 33 15.76 -74.82 -69.06
C CYS A 33 15.06 -74.64 -70.42
N GLY A 34 15.79 -74.68 -71.54
CA GLY A 34 15.24 -74.56 -72.89
C GLY A 34 14.78 -73.15 -73.29
N VAL A 35 14.98 -72.14 -72.44
CA VAL A 35 14.59 -70.75 -72.69
C VAL A 35 15.72 -70.01 -73.42
N SER A 36 15.37 -69.09 -74.33
CA SER A 36 16.36 -68.24 -75.03
C SER A 36 17.18 -67.39 -74.05
N TYR A 37 18.49 -67.32 -74.26
CA TYR A 37 19.39 -66.46 -73.47
C TYR A 37 18.99 -64.98 -73.53
N LEU A 38 18.36 -64.53 -74.63
CA LEU A 38 17.83 -63.17 -74.76
C LEU A 38 16.68 -62.90 -73.79
N ILE A 39 15.76 -63.86 -73.66
CA ILE A 39 14.64 -63.78 -72.70
C ILE A 39 15.20 -63.80 -71.28
N HIS A 40 16.21 -64.63 -71.00
CA HIS A 40 16.88 -64.63 -69.70
C HIS A 40 17.52 -63.27 -69.35
N ASN A 41 18.15 -62.60 -70.32
CA ASN A 41 18.76 -61.30 -70.10
C ASN A 41 17.71 -60.20 -69.86
N GLU A 42 16.58 -60.26 -70.58
CA GLU A 42 15.48 -59.33 -70.39
C GLU A 42 14.81 -59.53 -69.02
N ILE A 43 14.58 -60.79 -68.61
CA ILE A 43 14.06 -61.11 -67.26
C ILE A 43 15.01 -60.55 -66.18
N LYS A 44 16.32 -60.79 -66.29
CA LYS A 44 17.30 -60.23 -65.34
C LYS A 44 17.32 -58.69 -65.32
N THR A 45 17.15 -58.07 -66.48
CA THR A 45 17.08 -56.61 -66.60
C THR A 45 15.82 -56.06 -65.93
N LEU A 46 14.69 -56.74 -66.10
CA LEU A 46 13.43 -56.41 -65.44
C LEU A 46 13.50 -56.64 -63.92
N GLU A 47 14.11 -57.73 -63.46
CA GLU A 47 14.35 -57.98 -62.03
C GLU A 47 15.19 -56.86 -61.39
N ALA A 48 16.28 -56.44 -62.06
CA ALA A 48 17.11 -55.33 -61.60
C ALA A 48 16.34 -53.99 -61.57
N LYS A 49 15.49 -53.74 -62.57
CA LYS A 49 14.59 -52.58 -62.59
C LYS A 49 13.56 -52.64 -61.47
N CYS A 50 12.95 -53.79 -61.22
CA CYS A 50 11.99 -54.01 -60.14
C CYS A 50 12.65 -53.77 -58.77
N GLN A 51 13.83 -54.35 -58.51
CA GLN A 51 14.57 -54.10 -57.28
C GLN A 51 14.90 -52.62 -57.08
N LYS A 52 15.33 -51.94 -58.16
CA LYS A 52 15.59 -50.49 -58.10
C LYS A 52 14.32 -49.71 -57.76
N LEU A 53 13.20 -50.02 -58.41
CA LEU A 53 11.90 -49.38 -58.13
C LEU A 53 11.43 -49.65 -56.71
N GLU A 54 11.59 -50.86 -56.18
CA GLU A 54 11.25 -51.19 -54.79
C GLU A 54 12.08 -50.37 -53.79
N THR A 55 13.38 -50.20 -54.04
CA THR A 55 14.24 -49.36 -53.18
C THR A 55 13.85 -47.89 -53.22
N GLU A 56 13.51 -47.36 -54.41
CA GLU A 56 13.03 -45.98 -54.57
C GLU A 56 11.68 -45.79 -53.87
N LEU A 57 10.76 -46.75 -53.97
CA LEU A 57 9.44 -46.69 -53.36
C LEU A 57 9.52 -46.73 -51.83
N ALA A 58 10.39 -47.58 -51.27
CA ALA A 58 10.68 -47.60 -49.84
C ALA A 58 11.25 -46.26 -49.35
N TYR A 59 12.19 -45.69 -50.10
CA TYR A 59 12.78 -44.38 -49.81
C TYR A 59 11.75 -43.25 -49.83
N HIS A 60 10.88 -43.21 -50.84
CA HIS A 60 9.82 -42.21 -50.95
C HIS A 60 8.75 -42.36 -49.86
N THR A 61 8.40 -43.60 -49.49
CA THR A 61 7.49 -43.86 -48.38
C THR A 61 8.06 -43.36 -47.05
N GLY A 62 9.35 -43.62 -46.80
CA GLY A 62 10.06 -43.10 -45.63
C GLY A 62 10.09 -41.57 -45.59
N LYS A 63 10.33 -40.92 -46.75
CA LYS A 63 10.26 -39.45 -46.87
C LYS A 63 8.88 -38.90 -46.51
N LYS A 64 7.81 -39.52 -47.02
CA LYS A 64 6.42 -39.09 -46.76
C LYS A 64 6.09 -39.19 -45.26
N SER A 65 6.51 -40.28 -44.61
CA SER A 65 6.36 -40.42 -43.15
C SER A 65 7.14 -39.33 -42.39
N ARG A 66 8.38 -39.04 -42.80
CA ARG A 66 9.14 -37.96 -42.16
C ARG A 66 8.51 -36.58 -42.35
N GLU A 67 8.01 -36.28 -43.56
CA GLU A 67 7.37 -35.01 -43.87
C GLU A 67 6.07 -34.81 -43.09
N THR A 68 5.25 -35.86 -42.96
CA THR A 68 4.02 -35.81 -42.16
C THR A 68 4.30 -35.55 -40.68
N ASN A 69 5.30 -36.25 -40.12
CA ASN A 69 5.75 -35.99 -38.74
C ASN A 69 6.26 -34.55 -38.56
N LEU A 70 7.08 -34.05 -39.49
CA LEU A 70 7.58 -32.66 -39.45
C LEU A 70 6.45 -31.63 -39.54
N LYS A 71 5.44 -31.86 -40.40
CA LYS A 71 4.25 -31.01 -40.48
C LYS A 71 3.48 -30.98 -39.18
N GLN A 72 3.29 -32.14 -38.54
CA GLN A 72 2.61 -32.21 -37.25
C GLN A 72 3.39 -31.51 -36.15
N THR A 73 4.71 -31.71 -36.08
CA THR A 73 5.56 -30.98 -35.11
C THR A 73 5.50 -29.47 -35.34
N SER A 74 5.61 -29.02 -36.60
CA SER A 74 5.50 -27.59 -36.94
C SER A 74 4.16 -27.00 -36.51
N GLN A 75 3.06 -27.72 -36.74
CA GLN A 75 1.73 -27.28 -36.34
C GLN A 75 1.58 -27.20 -34.82
N ASN A 76 2.11 -28.17 -34.08
CA ASN A 76 2.13 -28.14 -32.62
C ASN A 76 2.94 -26.95 -32.08
N GLU A 77 4.12 -26.70 -32.65
CA GLU A 77 4.94 -25.55 -32.24
C GLU A 77 4.27 -24.21 -32.58
N GLN A 78 3.57 -24.12 -33.71
CA GLN A 78 2.78 -22.94 -34.05
C GLN A 78 1.66 -22.67 -33.04
N THR A 79 0.98 -23.72 -32.58
CA THR A 79 -0.02 -23.60 -31.51
C THR A 79 0.63 -23.12 -30.20
N ARG A 80 1.79 -23.68 -29.83
CA ARG A 80 2.52 -23.27 -28.62
C ARG A 80 2.96 -21.79 -28.69
N ILE A 81 3.42 -21.33 -29.85
CA ILE A 81 3.76 -19.92 -30.06
C ILE A 81 2.53 -19.04 -29.83
N SER A 82 1.38 -19.41 -30.40
CA SER A 82 0.13 -18.64 -30.23
C SER A 82 -0.31 -18.59 -28.75
N ASP A 83 -0.19 -19.69 -28.01
CA ASP A 83 -0.49 -19.73 -26.58
C ASP A 83 0.45 -18.81 -25.79
N LEU A 84 1.75 -18.84 -26.10
CA LEU A 84 2.74 -17.98 -25.46
C LEU A 84 2.50 -16.50 -25.76
N GLU A 85 2.12 -16.14 -26.98
CA GLU A 85 1.75 -14.77 -27.35
C GLU A 85 0.54 -14.28 -26.56
N SER A 86 -0.49 -15.12 -26.42
CA SER A 86 -1.68 -14.81 -25.62
C SER A 86 -1.33 -14.57 -24.14
N ILE A 87 -0.54 -15.46 -23.55
CA ILE A 87 -0.06 -15.31 -22.16
C ILE A 87 0.76 -14.02 -22.01
N ASN A 88 1.63 -13.73 -22.98
CA ASN A 88 2.47 -12.54 -22.94
C ASN A 88 1.63 -11.25 -23.02
N ALA A 89 0.59 -11.23 -23.85
CA ALA A 89 -0.35 -10.12 -23.94
C ALA A 89 -1.08 -9.89 -22.59
N ILE A 90 -1.57 -10.96 -21.96
CA ILE A 90 -2.22 -10.89 -20.63
C ILE A 90 -1.25 -10.36 -19.58
N ASN A 91 -0.02 -10.87 -19.56
CA ASN A 91 1.00 -10.43 -18.59
C ASN A 91 1.40 -8.97 -18.81
N THR A 92 1.52 -8.54 -20.06
CA THR A 92 1.80 -7.14 -20.41
C THR A 92 0.68 -6.22 -19.91
N HIS A 93 -0.58 -6.61 -20.08
CA HIS A 93 -1.71 -5.85 -19.54
C HIS A 93 -1.66 -5.76 -18.02
N LYS A 94 -1.43 -6.89 -17.32
CA LYS A 94 -1.31 -6.93 -15.85
C LYS A 94 -0.17 -6.06 -15.34
N LEU A 95 0.99 -6.10 -16.01
CA LEU A 95 2.14 -5.25 -15.68
C LEU A 95 1.78 -3.78 -15.82
N ASN A 96 1.14 -3.37 -16.91
CA ASN A 96 0.71 -1.98 -17.10
C ASN A 96 -0.30 -1.53 -16.03
N GLU A 97 -1.25 -2.39 -15.68
CA GLU A 97 -2.23 -2.10 -14.62
C GLU A 97 -1.54 -1.92 -13.27
N MET A 98 -0.60 -2.80 -12.93
CA MET A 98 0.21 -2.69 -11.71
C MET A 98 1.06 -1.42 -11.70
N SER A 99 1.73 -1.09 -12.80
CA SER A 99 2.52 0.15 -12.92
C SER A 99 1.65 1.39 -12.71
N ARG A 100 0.42 1.41 -13.23
CA ARG A 100 -0.51 2.51 -12.99
C ARG A 100 -0.94 2.62 -11.51
N LYS A 101 -1.18 1.48 -10.85
CA LYS A 101 -1.51 1.45 -9.42
C LYS A 101 -0.33 1.92 -8.57
N LEU A 102 0.90 1.52 -8.91
CA LEU A 102 2.11 1.97 -8.24
C LEU A 102 2.27 3.49 -8.35
N GLN A 103 2.08 4.06 -9.54
CA GLN A 103 2.14 5.50 -9.73
C GLN A 103 1.09 6.23 -8.86
N LEU A 104 -0.16 5.76 -8.87
CA LEU A 104 -1.22 6.36 -8.08
C LEU A 104 -0.91 6.34 -6.57
N LEU A 105 -0.41 5.20 -6.07
CA LEU A 105 -0.02 5.08 -4.66
C LEU A 105 1.16 5.97 -4.30
N GLN A 106 2.08 6.17 -5.24
CA GLN A 106 3.24 7.05 -5.07
C GLN A 106 2.82 8.52 -4.99
N ASP A 107 1.91 8.95 -5.86
CA ASP A 107 1.34 10.31 -5.84
C ASP A 107 0.56 10.56 -4.52
N GLN A 108 -0.22 9.58 -4.05
CA GLN A 108 -0.95 9.65 -2.78
C GLN A 108 -0.01 9.73 -1.57
N LEU A 109 1.11 8.99 -1.61
CA LEU A 109 2.11 9.04 -0.55
C LEU A 109 2.75 10.43 -0.47
N GLU A 110 3.13 10.99 -1.62
CA GLU A 110 3.72 12.34 -1.70
C GLU A 110 2.75 13.42 -1.17
N GLU A 111 1.46 13.32 -1.52
CA GLU A 111 0.44 14.23 -1.00
C GLU A 111 0.31 14.14 0.53
N SER A 112 0.24 12.91 1.06
CA SER A 112 0.17 12.64 2.49
C SER A 112 1.40 13.16 3.24
N GLU A 113 2.61 12.95 2.71
CA GLU A 113 3.86 13.46 3.28
C GLU A 113 3.89 14.99 3.33
N ASN A 114 3.44 15.65 2.26
CA ASN A 114 3.34 17.10 2.20
C ASN A 114 2.31 17.65 3.20
N ALA A 115 1.16 17.00 3.34
CA ALA A 115 0.16 17.33 4.36
C ALA A 115 0.74 17.15 5.78
N HIS A 116 1.44 16.05 6.03
CA HIS A 116 2.08 15.78 7.31
C HIS A 116 3.12 16.86 7.66
N LYS A 117 3.97 17.26 6.69
CA LYS A 117 4.95 18.33 6.86
C LYS A 117 4.30 19.67 7.23
N LYS A 118 3.20 20.03 6.56
CA LYS A 118 2.42 21.23 6.89
C LYS A 118 1.87 21.17 8.31
N THR A 119 1.21 20.07 8.67
CA THR A 119 0.66 19.85 10.02
C THR A 119 1.74 19.92 11.10
N LYS A 120 2.88 19.26 10.89
CA LYS A 120 4.03 19.30 11.80
C LYS A 120 4.54 20.74 12.01
N SER A 121 4.62 21.54 10.94
CA SER A 121 5.02 22.94 11.05
C SER A 121 4.03 23.78 11.87
N SER A 122 2.72 23.54 11.69
CA SER A 122 1.67 24.20 12.46
C SER A 122 1.72 23.82 13.94
N ILE A 123 1.89 22.53 14.25
CA ILE A 123 2.06 22.04 15.64
C ILE A 123 3.23 22.74 16.32
N SER A 124 4.38 22.87 15.63
CA SER A 124 5.54 23.56 16.17
C SER A 124 5.25 25.04 16.50
N LYS A 125 4.50 25.74 15.63
CA LYS A 125 4.09 27.13 15.85
C LYS A 125 3.16 27.25 17.06
N TYR A 126 2.13 26.42 17.14
CA TYR A 126 1.18 26.43 18.25
C TYR A 126 1.83 26.05 19.58
N SER A 127 2.72 25.06 19.59
CA SER A 127 3.47 24.67 20.79
C SER A 127 4.34 25.83 21.32
N SER A 128 4.99 26.56 20.41
CA SER A 128 5.81 27.72 20.78
C SER A 128 4.94 28.85 21.36
N SER A 129 3.80 29.15 20.73
CA SER A 129 2.85 30.13 21.22
C SER A 129 2.29 29.75 22.60
N LEU A 130 1.89 28.49 22.78
CA LEU A 130 1.38 27.96 24.05
C LEU A 130 2.41 28.09 25.18
N ARG A 131 3.70 27.87 24.88
CA ARG A 131 4.77 28.04 25.87
C ARG A 131 4.91 29.49 26.31
N VAL A 132 4.78 30.45 25.39
CA VAL A 132 4.84 31.88 25.69
C VAL A 132 3.64 32.31 26.52
N THR A 133 2.42 31.94 26.10
CA THR A 133 1.19 32.30 26.83
C THR A 133 1.16 31.68 28.22
N HIS A 134 1.63 30.44 28.37
CA HIS A 134 1.75 29.80 29.68
C HIS A 134 2.69 30.59 30.62
N LYS A 135 3.85 31.05 30.11
CA LYS A 135 4.76 31.90 30.90
C LYS A 135 4.11 33.23 31.30
N GLN A 136 3.37 33.86 30.39
CA GLN A 136 2.65 35.10 30.68
C GLN A 136 1.60 34.89 31.78
N ILE A 137 0.81 33.83 31.70
CA ILE A 137 -0.18 33.46 32.73
C ILE A 137 0.52 33.23 34.08
N GLN A 138 1.66 32.54 34.10
CA GLN A 138 2.42 32.32 35.33
C GLN A 138 2.91 33.65 35.94
N ASN A 139 3.35 34.60 35.12
CA ASN A 139 3.80 35.91 35.61
C ASN A 139 2.62 36.72 36.19
N ILE A 140 1.51 36.80 35.46
CA ILE A 140 0.29 37.49 35.93
C ILE A 140 -0.19 36.88 37.25
N ARG A 141 -0.16 35.55 37.37
CA ARG A 141 -0.53 34.87 38.63
C ARG A 141 0.37 35.29 39.78
N LYS A 142 1.68 35.41 39.57
CA LYS A 142 2.62 35.87 40.61
C LYS A 142 2.33 37.32 41.02
N GLU A 143 2.13 38.21 40.05
CA GLU A 143 1.80 39.61 40.31
C GLU A 143 0.49 39.75 41.09
N TYR A 144 -0.54 39.00 40.70
CA TYR A 144 -1.81 38.96 41.41
C TYR A 144 -1.66 38.51 42.87
N LEU A 145 -0.87 37.46 43.12
CA LEU A 145 -0.62 36.96 44.48
C LEU A 145 0.11 37.99 45.35
N LEU A 146 1.09 38.70 44.78
CA LEU A 146 1.79 39.78 45.49
C LEU A 146 0.85 40.93 45.83
N LEU A 147 0.00 41.33 44.89
CA LEU A 147 -0.98 42.38 45.10
C LEU A 147 -2.01 41.98 46.17
N GLN A 148 -2.48 40.73 46.13
CA GLN A 148 -3.39 40.17 47.14
C GLN A 148 -2.77 40.20 48.54
N ASP A 149 -1.49 39.83 48.69
CA ASP A 149 -0.78 39.88 49.97
C ASP A 149 -0.63 41.32 50.48
N SER A 150 -0.32 42.28 49.60
CA SER A 150 -0.27 43.70 49.95
C SER A 150 -1.61 44.20 50.48
N TYR A 151 -2.71 43.98 49.76
CA TYR A 151 -4.04 44.40 50.21
C TYR A 151 -4.47 43.70 51.50
N SER A 152 -4.13 42.43 51.68
CA SER A 152 -4.39 41.71 52.93
C SER A 152 -3.70 42.38 54.12
N LYS A 153 -2.42 42.74 53.96
CA LYS A 153 -1.65 43.48 54.98
C LYS A 153 -2.26 44.85 55.26
N ASP A 154 -2.63 45.60 54.24
CA ASP A 154 -3.26 46.92 54.40
C ASP A 154 -4.58 46.81 55.17
N ILE A 155 -5.42 45.82 54.84
CA ILE A 155 -6.67 45.56 55.57
C ILE A 155 -6.39 45.23 57.03
N GLN A 156 -5.39 44.39 57.34
CA GLN A 156 -5.03 44.07 58.73
C GLN A 156 -4.50 45.30 59.48
N ASN A 157 -3.68 46.12 58.82
CA ASN A 157 -3.17 47.37 59.39
C ASN A 157 -4.31 48.33 59.71
N TRP A 158 -5.24 48.56 58.78
CA TRP A 158 -6.43 49.38 58.99
C TRP A 158 -7.33 48.84 60.10
N LYS A 159 -7.54 47.53 60.14
CA LYS A 159 -8.30 46.88 61.23
C LYS A 159 -7.67 47.13 62.59
N THR A 160 -6.35 46.97 62.69
CA THR A 160 -5.59 47.20 63.93
C THR A 160 -5.64 48.67 64.34
N TYR A 161 -5.49 49.59 63.37
CA TYR A 161 -5.62 51.02 63.60
C TYR A 161 -6.99 51.38 64.15
N LEU A 162 -8.07 50.94 63.49
CA LEU A 162 -9.44 51.19 63.93
C LEU A 162 -9.70 50.66 65.34
N GLN A 163 -9.28 49.42 65.63
CA GLN A 163 -9.43 48.84 66.97
C GLN A 163 -8.68 49.64 68.04
N THR A 164 -7.46 50.10 67.73
CA THR A 164 -6.64 50.89 68.65
C THR A 164 -7.27 52.25 68.92
N THR A 165 -7.79 52.91 67.88
CA THR A 165 -8.50 54.18 68.02
C THR A 165 -9.79 54.02 68.82
N GLU A 166 -10.58 52.96 68.56
CA GLU A 166 -11.79 52.65 69.31
C GLU A 166 -11.48 52.44 70.80
N ASN A 167 -10.50 51.61 71.12
CA ASN A 167 -10.07 51.36 72.49
C ASN A 167 -9.57 52.63 73.19
N THR A 168 -8.90 53.51 72.46
CA THR A 168 -8.39 54.79 73.00
C THR A 168 -9.55 55.73 73.32
N LEU A 169 -10.48 55.90 72.38
CA LEU A 169 -11.70 56.70 72.58
C LEU A 169 -12.57 56.16 73.72
N GLN A 170 -12.71 54.83 73.84
CA GLN A 170 -13.42 54.20 74.96
C GLN A 170 -12.75 54.52 76.30
N LYS A 171 -11.41 54.47 76.38
CA LYS A 171 -10.66 54.84 77.60
C LYS A 171 -10.80 56.31 77.94
N GLU A 172 -10.71 57.20 76.95
CA GLU A 172 -10.91 58.63 77.13
C GLU A 172 -12.33 58.94 77.60
N LEU A 173 -13.34 58.29 77.00
CA LEU A 173 -14.73 58.39 77.42
C LEU A 173 -14.93 57.89 78.86
N GLN A 174 -14.36 56.76 79.23
CA GLN A 174 -14.43 56.24 80.60
C GLN A 174 -13.74 57.19 81.61
N THR A 175 -12.60 57.76 81.23
CA THR A 175 -11.85 58.72 82.04
C THR A 175 -12.62 60.02 82.23
N THR A 176 -13.28 60.51 81.18
CA THR A 176 -14.13 61.72 81.27
C THR A 176 -15.38 61.44 82.10
N MET A 177 -16.06 60.32 81.88
CA MET A 177 -17.21 59.91 82.70
C MET A 177 -16.86 59.81 84.19
N THR A 178 -15.74 59.17 84.55
CA THR A 178 -15.31 59.05 85.96
C THR A 178 -14.98 60.41 86.59
N LYS A 179 -14.33 61.31 85.85
CA LYS A 179 -14.10 62.70 86.29
C LYS A 179 -15.42 63.44 86.54
N PHE A 180 -16.37 63.35 85.60
CA PHE A 180 -17.70 63.94 85.76
C PHE A 180 -18.45 63.37 86.97
N THR A 181 -18.50 62.04 87.13
CA THR A 181 -19.14 61.40 88.28
C THR A 181 -18.52 61.86 89.61
N LYS A 182 -17.19 61.94 89.68
CA LYS A 182 -16.51 62.45 90.87
C LYS A 182 -16.93 63.90 91.16
N GLN A 183 -16.88 64.78 90.15
CA GLN A 183 -17.28 66.18 90.31
C GLN A 183 -18.74 66.32 90.75
N THR A 184 -19.66 65.51 90.20
CA THR A 184 -21.07 65.50 90.61
C THR A 184 -21.21 65.03 92.06
N ASN A 185 -20.50 63.99 92.47
CA ASN A 185 -20.53 63.51 93.86
C ASN A 185 -19.95 64.55 94.83
N ASP A 186 -18.81 65.17 94.49
CA ASP A 186 -18.20 66.24 95.27
C ASP A 186 -19.19 67.41 95.46
N GLN A 187 -19.83 67.87 94.37
CA GLN A 187 -20.89 68.91 94.43
C GLN A 187 -22.11 68.49 95.25
N GLN A 188 -22.55 67.23 95.16
CA GLN A 188 -23.64 66.72 95.99
C GLN A 188 -23.26 66.71 97.47
N THR A 189 -22.03 66.32 97.81
CA THR A 189 -21.55 66.34 99.20
C THR A 189 -21.43 67.75 99.75
N GLU A 190 -20.89 68.71 98.97
CA GLU A 190 -20.87 70.13 99.35
C GLU A 190 -22.28 70.69 99.57
N THR A 191 -23.22 70.37 98.67
CA THR A 191 -24.62 70.77 98.80
C THR A 191 -25.26 70.21 100.07
N GLU A 192 -24.97 68.95 100.41
CA GLU A 192 -25.51 68.30 101.60
C GLU A 192 -24.88 68.84 102.89
N GLN A 193 -23.58 69.13 102.89
CA GLN A 193 -22.89 69.81 104.00
C GLN A 193 -23.47 71.20 104.23
N TYR A 194 -23.71 71.98 103.17
CA TYR A 194 -24.32 73.31 103.26
C TYR A 194 -25.75 73.23 103.82
N LYS A 195 -26.56 72.27 103.37
CA LYS A 195 -27.90 72.00 103.95
C LYS A 195 -27.83 71.63 105.43
N GLN A 196 -26.82 70.87 105.87
CA GLN A 196 -26.63 70.50 107.27
C GLN A 196 -26.21 71.69 108.14
N GLN A 197 -25.32 72.55 107.65
CA GLN A 197 -24.94 73.80 108.31
C GLN A 197 -26.15 74.71 108.53
N LEU A 198 -26.96 74.94 107.49
CA LEU A 198 -28.20 75.73 107.60
C LEU A 198 -29.19 75.17 108.63
N LYS A 199 -29.29 73.83 108.74
CA LYS A 199 -30.13 73.17 109.77
C LYS A 199 -29.58 73.34 111.19
N TYR A 200 -28.27 73.45 111.36
CA TYR A 200 -27.62 73.64 112.66
C TYR A 200 -27.74 75.10 113.13
N GLU A 201 -27.53 76.05 112.21
CA GLU A 201 -27.69 77.49 112.47
C GLU A 201 -29.15 77.88 112.74
N GLY A 202 -30.11 77.22 112.08
CA GLY A 202 -31.54 77.41 112.36
C GLY A 202 -32.05 76.84 113.70
N LYS A 203 -31.23 76.08 114.45
CA LYS A 203 -31.58 75.54 115.79
C LYS A 203 -31.08 76.41 116.96
N HIS A 204 -30.33 77.47 116.68
CA HIS A 204 -29.78 78.40 117.68
C HIS A 204 -30.42 79.81 117.64
N LEU A 205 -31.53 79.94 116.92
CA LEU A 205 -32.46 81.08 116.96
C LEU A 205 -33.72 80.68 117.75
#